data_AF-A0A2I0QRT8-F1
#
_entry.id   AF-A0A2I0QRT8-F1
#
_cell.length_a   1.000
_cell.length_b   1.000
_cell.length_c   1.000
_cell.angle_alpha   90.00
_cell.angle_beta   90.00
_cell.angle_gamma   90.00
#
_symmetry.space_group_name_H-M   'P 1'
#
loop_
_entity.id
_entity.type
_entity.pdbx_description
1 polymer ?
#
loop_
_entity_poly.entity_id
_entity_poly.type
_entity_poly.pdbx_seq_one_letter_code
_entity_poly.pdbx_strand_id
1 'polypeptide(L)'
;MNNPLKLFSWLIVCIYIVIFTGWLMNSPILFSLWGVIGWLMVTAAGWWIQKLIYGSSLTVKILLLLNYFMIFLIGLTVFIYVATSSMP
;
A
#
# COMPACT_ATOMS: atom_id res chain seq x y z
N MET A 1 26.54 5.42 1.09
CA MET A 1 26.28 5.10 2.51
C MET A 1 24.81 4.70 2.64
N ASN A 2 24.53 3.39 2.69
CA ASN A 2 23.16 2.87 2.70
C ASN A 2 22.53 3.11 4.06
N ASN A 3 21.67 4.12 4.15
CA ASN A 3 20.89 4.38 5.35
C ASN A 3 19.82 3.26 5.44
N PRO A 4 19.78 2.43 6.50
CA PRO A 4 18.87 1.28 6.60
C PRO A 4 17.40 1.67 6.37
N LEU A 5 16.99 2.85 6.86
CA LEU A 5 15.64 3.40 6.63
C LEU A 5 15.31 3.61 5.15
N LYS A 6 16.31 4.00 4.34
CA LYS A 6 16.14 4.18 2.89
C LYS A 6 15.97 2.83 2.19
N LEU A 7 16.69 1.80 2.63
CA LEU A 7 16.53 0.43 2.13
C LEU A 7 15.12 -0.10 2.46
N PHE A 8 14.68 0.05 3.71
CA PHE A 8 13.33 -0.35 4.13
C PHE A 8 12.23 0.40 3.35
N SER A 9 12.43 1.68 3.04
CA SER A 9 11.48 2.42 2.20
C SER A 9 11.33 1.80 0.83
N TRP A 10 12.44 1.44 0.18
CA TRP A 10 12.40 0.79 -1.13
C TRP A 10 11.74 -0.59 -1.07
N LEU A 11 11.96 -1.34 0.02
CA LEU A 11 11.24 -2.60 0.24
C LEU A 11 9.72 -2.38 0.32
N ILE A 12 9.27 -1.35 1.04
CA ILE A 12 7.83 -1.01 1.09
C ILE A 12 7.30 -0.63 -0.30
N VAL A 13 8.06 0.17 -1.07
CA VAL A 13 7.69 0.52 -2.45
C VAL A 13 7.52 -0.75 -3.30
N CYS A 14 8.45 -1.72 -3.20
CA CYS A 14 8.33 -2.98 -3.91
C CYS A 14 7.08 -3.76 -3.49
N ILE A 15 6.77 -3.82 -2.19
CA ILE A 15 5.57 -4.49 -1.69
C ILE A 15 4.30 -3.81 -2.24
N TYR A 16 4.25 -2.48 -2.28
CA TYR A 16 3.11 -1.76 -2.87
C TYR A 16 2.91 -2.08 -4.36
N ILE A 17 3.99 -2.23 -5.12
CA ILE A 17 3.91 -2.65 -6.53
C ILE A 17 3.32 -4.06 -6.61
N VAL A 18 3.74 -5.00 -5.76
CA VAL A 18 3.20 -6.36 -5.72
C VAL A 18 1.71 -6.37 -5.35
N ILE A 19 1.31 -5.54 -4.38
CA ILE A 19 -0.10 -5.41 -4.01
C ILE A 19 -0.91 -4.85 -5.18
N PHE A 20 -0.40 -3.81 -5.85
CA PHE A 20 -1.09 -3.22 -6.99
C PHE A 20 -1.23 -4.19 -8.16
N THR A 21 -0.17 -4.93 -8.52
CA THR A 21 -0.24 -5.93 -9.60
C THR A 21 -1.20 -7.05 -9.23
N GLY A 22 -1.15 -7.55 -8.00
CA GLY A 22 -2.09 -8.56 -7.54
C GLY A 22 -3.54 -8.05 -7.50
N TRP A 23 -3.76 -6.77 -7.20
CA TRP A 23 -5.07 -6.13 -7.24
C TRP A 23 -5.61 -6.07 -8.67
N LEU A 24 -4.79 -5.64 -9.64
CA LEU A 24 -5.14 -5.65 -11.07
C LEU A 24 -5.50 -7.05 -11.58
N MET A 25 -4.85 -8.08 -11.04
CA MET A 25 -5.12 -9.48 -11.38
C MET A 25 -6.34 -10.06 -10.64
N ASN A 26 -7.06 -9.25 -9.85
CA ASN A 26 -8.17 -9.71 -9.01
C ASN A 26 -7.78 -10.90 -8.10
N SER A 27 -6.56 -10.89 -7.56
CA SER A 27 -6.01 -12.02 -6.80
C SER A 27 -6.85 -12.34 -5.56
N PRO A 28 -7.39 -13.57 -5.41
CA PRO A 28 -8.25 -13.94 -4.28
C PRO A 28 -7.60 -13.72 -2.90
N ILE A 29 -6.27 -13.84 -2.84
CA ILE A 29 -5.51 -13.65 -1.59
C ILE A 29 -5.60 -12.20 -1.12
N LEU A 30 -5.52 -11.23 -2.03
CA LEU A 30 -5.58 -9.80 -1.68
C LEU A 30 -6.97 -9.36 -1.25
N PHE A 31 -8.01 -9.94 -1.83
CA PHE A 31 -9.41 -9.64 -1.47
C PHE A 31 -9.93 -10.49 -0.29
N SER A 32 -9.14 -11.42 0.24
CA SER A 32 -9.46 -12.12 1.48
C SER A 32 -9.32 -11.20 2.69
N LEU A 33 -10.04 -11.51 3.79
CA LEU A 33 -9.92 -10.75 5.05
C LEU A 33 -8.45 -10.61 5.49
N TRP A 34 -7.65 -11.66 5.35
CA TRP A 34 -6.23 -11.65 5.71
C TRP A 34 -5.38 -10.79 4.76
N GLY A 35 -5.67 -10.80 3.46
CA GLY A 35 -5.07 -9.87 2.50
C GLY A 35 -5.39 -8.42 2.83
N VAL A 36 -6.66 -8.17 3.19
CA VAL A 36 -7.16 -6.86 3.60
C VAL A 36 -6.59 -6.39 4.95
N ILE A 37 -6.15 -7.29 5.82
CA ILE A 37 -5.40 -6.91 7.01
C ILE A 37 -3.93 -6.63 6.64
N GLY A 38 -3.35 -7.46 5.76
CA GLY A 38 -1.96 -7.35 5.31
C GLY A 38 -1.63 -6.02 4.64
N TRP A 39 -2.38 -5.61 3.62
CA TRP A 39 -2.15 -4.32 2.95
C TRP A 39 -2.33 -3.11 3.89
N LEU A 40 -3.18 -3.18 4.94
CA LEU A 40 -3.40 -2.11 5.92
C LEU A 40 -2.18 -1.99 6.83
N MET A 41 -1.65 -3.13 7.29
CA MET A 41 -0.43 -3.19 8.08
C MET A 41 0.77 -2.65 7.31
N VAL A 42 0.93 -3.04 6.03
CA VAL A 42 2.01 -2.52 5.18
C VAL A 42 1.82 -1.02 4.92
N THR A 43 0.59 -0.57 4.69
CA THR A 43 0.29 0.86 4.49
C THR A 43 0.65 1.68 5.73
N ALA A 44 0.25 1.20 6.92
CA ALA A 44 0.61 1.82 8.20
C ALA A 44 2.13 1.84 8.43
N ALA A 45 2.83 0.76 8.10
CA ALA A 45 4.29 0.72 8.15
C ALA A 45 4.93 1.75 7.20
N GLY A 46 4.39 1.92 6.00
CA GLY A 46 4.83 2.94 5.04
C GLY A 46 4.70 4.36 5.59
N TRP A 47 3.60 4.67 6.25
CA TRP A 47 3.40 5.96 6.94
C TRP A 47 4.37 6.16 8.10
N TRP A 48 4.65 5.10 8.88
CA TRP A 48 5.60 5.17 9.98
C TRP A 48 7.03 5.44 9.49
N ILE A 49 7.49 4.68 8.50
CA ILE A 49 8.81 4.88 7.88
C ILE A 49 8.93 6.26 7.27
N GLN A 50 7.86 6.75 6.65
CA GLN A 50 7.84 8.10 6.10
C GLN A 50 8.12 9.17 7.17
N LYS A 51 7.51 9.05 8.35
CA LYS A 51 7.74 9.99 9.47
C LYS A 51 9.17 9.90 10.02
N LEU A 52 9.78 8.72 9.99
CA LEU A 52 11.15 8.50 10.45
C LEU A 52 12.20 9.09 9.49
N ILE A 53 11.89 9.22 8.21
CA ILE A 53 12.81 9.78 7.22
C ILE A 53 12.62 11.29 7.18
N TYR A 54 13.49 11.99 7.90
CA TYR A 54 13.52 13.44 7.90
C TYR A 54 14.13 13.98 6.59
N GLY A 55 13.43 14.90 5.92
CA GLY A 55 13.94 15.67 4.77
C GLY A 55 13.22 15.47 3.43
N SER A 56 13.43 16.41 2.50
CA SER A 56 12.85 16.43 1.15
C SER A 56 13.63 15.54 0.17
N SER A 57 13.72 14.24 0.46
CA SER A 57 14.32 13.28 -0.47
C SER A 57 13.29 12.76 -1.48
N LEU A 58 13.74 12.40 -2.69
CA LEU A 58 12.91 11.78 -3.72
C LEU A 58 12.13 10.56 -3.17
N THR A 59 12.79 9.76 -2.32
CA THR A 59 12.20 8.58 -1.69
C THR A 59 10.99 8.93 -0.82
N VAL A 60 11.06 10.02 -0.03
CA VAL A 60 9.93 10.46 0.83
C VAL A 60 8.74 10.91 -0.01
N LYS A 61 8.98 11.60 -1.14
CA LYS A 61 7.91 12.03 -2.05
C LYS A 61 7.23 10.83 -2.73
N ILE A 62 8.01 9.87 -3.20
CA ILE A 62 7.50 8.62 -3.79
C ILE A 62 6.68 7.85 -2.75
N LEU A 63 7.21 7.70 -1.53
CA LEU A 63 6.52 6.98 -0.46
C LEU A 63 5.22 7.67 -0.05
N LEU A 64 5.19 9.02 0.00
CA LEU A 64 3.96 9.79 0.22
C LEU A 64 2.90 9.44 -0.83
N LEU A 65 3.27 9.56 -2.11
CA LEU A 65 2.35 9.32 -3.22
C LEU A 65 1.78 7.90 -3.16
N LEU A 66 2.64 6.91 -2.95
CA LEU A 66 2.22 5.51 -2.88
C LEU A 66 1.37 5.22 -1.64
N ASN A 67 1.69 5.81 -0.48
CA ASN A 67 0.86 5.69 0.72
C ASN A 67 -0.58 6.18 0.47
N TYR A 68 -0.75 7.35 -0.17
CA TYR A 68 -2.07 7.85 -0.56
C TYR A 68 -2.75 6.95 -1.59
N PHE A 69 -1.99 6.46 -2.57
CA PHE A 69 -2.50 5.54 -3.59
C PHE A 69 -3.02 4.23 -2.97
N MET A 70 -2.31 3.68 -1.97
CA MET A 70 -2.74 2.49 -1.24
C MET A 70 -4.05 2.72 -0.48
N ILE A 71 -4.21 3.88 0.17
CA ILE A 71 -5.47 4.25 0.82
C ILE A 71 -6.61 4.34 -0.21
N PHE A 72 -6.34 4.96 -1.36
CA PHE A 72 -7.31 5.02 -2.45
C PHE A 72 -7.71 3.62 -2.94
N LEU A 73 -6.74 2.72 -3.14
CA LEU A 73 -6.98 1.32 -3.52
C LEU A 73 -7.86 0.56 -2.53
N ILE A 74 -7.63 0.77 -1.23
CA ILE A 74 -8.47 0.19 -0.17
C ILE A 74 -9.90 0.71 -0.30
N GLY A 75 -10.07 2.03 -0.41
CA GLY A 75 -11.39 2.65 -0.58
C GLY A 75 -12.12 2.15 -1.83
N LEU A 76 -11.41 2.06 -2.96
CA LEU A 76 -11.95 1.54 -4.22
C LEU A 76 -12.37 0.08 -4.09
N THR A 77 -11.61 -0.74 -3.36
CA THR A 77 -11.96 -2.14 -3.13
C THR A 77 -13.22 -2.28 -2.28
N VAL A 78 -13.33 -1.47 -1.20
CA VAL A 78 -14.56 -1.44 -0.38
C VAL A 78 -15.75 -1.00 -1.23
N PHE A 79 -15.56 0.03 -2.08
CA PHE A 79 -16.60 0.49 -2.99
C PHE A 79 -17.05 -0.61 -3.96
N ILE A 80 -16.12 -1.32 -4.60
CA ILE A 80 -16.41 -2.44 -5.49
C ILE A 80 -17.16 -3.55 -4.74
N TYR A 81 -16.69 -3.91 -3.54
CA TYR A 81 -17.34 -4.92 -2.72
C TYR A 81 -18.80 -4.55 -2.40
N VAL A 82 -19.05 -3.31 -2.00
CA VAL A 82 -20.41 -2.82 -1.72
C VAL A 82 -21.26 -2.77 -2.99
N ALA A 83 -20.72 -2.28 -4.10
CA ALA A 83 -21.43 -2.20 -5.38
C ALA A 83 -21.79 -3.58 -5.95
N THR A 84 -20.93 -4.58 -5.76
CA THR A 84 -21.17 -5.96 -6.26
C THR A 84 -22.03 -6.79 -5.32
N SER A 85 -21.96 -6.59 -4.00
CA SER A 85 -22.82 -7.29 -3.03
C SER A 85 -24.24 -6.73 -2.95
N SER A 86 -24.48 -5.52 -3.48
CA SER A 86 -25.80 -4.89 -3.55
C SER A 86 -26.57 -5.24 -4.84
N MET A 87 -25.92 -5.89 -5.80
CA MET A 87 -26.60 -6.47 -6.97
C MET A 87 -27.13 -7.86 -6.59
N PRO A 88 -28.46 -8.10 -6.66
CA PRO A 88 -29.06 -9.40 -6.38
C PRO A 88 -28.72 -10.46 -7.43
#